data_AF-L8IZ11-F1
#
_entry.id   AF-L8IZ11-F1
#
_cell.length_a   1.000
_cell.length_b   1.000
_cell.length_c   1.000
_cell.angle_alpha   90.00
_cell.angle_beta   90.00
_cell.angle_gamma   90.00
#
_symmetry.space_group_name_H-M   'P 1'
#
loop_
_entity.id
_entity.type
_entity.pdbx_description
1 polymer ?
#
loop_
_entity_poly.entity_id
_entity_poly.type
_entity_poly.pdbx_seq_one_letter_code
_entity_poly.pdbx_strand_id
1 'polypeptide(L)'
;RLVSSVQAVLATGSGIIVIRSCSDVITDRHWLAREYVWFLIPYMIYDTYAMYLCEWYRAGDQSSKHSLTIFRNFLSKNRLMITHHVFILLVLVPIAQKLRGELGDFFVGCIFTAELSTPFVSLGRILIQACMGGLQQQHSLLYKVNGILTLTTFFMCRILLFPFMYWSYGRQQGLSLLRVPFHIPFHCNVANAFLIAPQIYWFSLLCKKAARLFDVPPAKKDS
;
A
#
# COMPACT_ATOMS: atom_id res chain seq x y z
N ARG A 1 12.87 -4.44 5.52
CA ARG A 1 11.86 -5.35 4.94
C ARG A 1 11.04 -6.06 6.02
N LEU A 2 11.63 -6.75 7.00
CA LEU A 2 10.88 -7.34 8.14
C LEU A 2 10.03 -6.30 8.89
N VAL A 3 10.62 -5.14 9.22
CA VAL A 3 9.92 -4.04 9.90
C VAL A 3 8.67 -3.59 9.14
N SER A 4 8.74 -3.50 7.82
CA SER A 4 7.60 -3.14 6.98
C SER A 4 6.51 -4.21 6.97
N SER A 5 6.87 -5.50 6.96
CA SER A 5 5.89 -6.58 7.10
C SER A 5 5.19 -6.57 8.47
N VAL A 6 5.93 -6.33 9.55
CA VAL A 6 5.35 -6.21 10.91
C VAL A 6 4.41 -5.02 10.97
N GLN A 7 4.83 -3.87 10.44
CA GLN A 7 3.96 -2.69 10.38
C GLN A 7 2.68 -2.95 9.59
N ALA A 8 2.78 -3.64 8.45
CA ALA A 8 1.61 -3.97 7.64
C ALA A 8 0.60 -4.86 8.37
N VAL A 9 1.08 -5.83 9.16
CA VAL A 9 0.22 -6.67 10.01
C VAL A 9 -0.43 -5.85 11.12
N LEU A 10 0.33 -4.98 11.79
CA LEU A 10 -0.20 -4.10 12.84
C LEU A 10 -1.23 -3.12 12.29
N ALA A 11 -1.00 -2.54 11.11
CA ALA A 11 -1.93 -1.64 10.43
C ALA A 11 -3.22 -2.37 10.08
N THR A 12 -3.10 -3.52 9.43
CA THR A 12 -4.26 -4.33 9.03
C THR A 12 -5.07 -4.77 10.24
N GLY A 13 -4.41 -5.27 11.29
CA GLY A 13 -5.07 -5.68 12.54
C GLY A 13 -5.79 -4.51 13.20
N SER A 14 -5.14 -3.35 13.26
CA SER A 14 -5.75 -2.13 13.80
C SER A 14 -6.97 -1.69 12.98
N GLY A 15 -6.87 -1.75 11.65
CA GLY A 15 -7.99 -1.46 10.75
C GLY A 15 -9.19 -2.38 10.96
N ILE A 16 -8.95 -3.69 11.07
CA ILE A 16 -10.02 -4.67 11.30
C ILE A 16 -10.72 -4.44 12.65
N ILE A 17 -9.96 -4.13 13.70
CA ILE A 17 -10.53 -3.82 15.02
C ILE A 17 -11.45 -2.59 14.93
N VAL A 18 -10.96 -1.49 14.33
CA VAL A 18 -11.75 -0.26 14.17
C VAL A 18 -13.03 -0.53 13.35
N ILE A 19 -12.92 -1.21 12.22
CA ILE A 19 -14.06 -1.55 11.34
C ILE A 19 -15.13 -2.37 12.08
N ARG A 20 -14.73 -3.30 12.94
CA ARG A 20 -15.67 -4.14 13.70
C ARG A 20 -16.27 -3.45 14.92
N SER A 21 -15.57 -2.48 15.49
CA SER A 21 -16.03 -1.74 16.66
C SER A 21 -17.00 -0.61 16.31
N CYS A 22 -16.91 -0.03 15.11
CA CYS A 22 -17.80 1.03 14.65
C CYS A 22 -19.08 0.44 14.02
N SER A 23 -20.23 0.70 14.63
CA SER A 23 -21.56 0.40 14.06
C SER A 23 -22.03 1.55 13.16
N ASP A 24 -21.81 2.80 13.58
CA ASP A 24 -22.03 3.99 12.76
C ASP A 24 -20.72 4.39 12.06
N VAL A 25 -20.70 4.34 10.73
CA VAL A 25 -19.48 4.57 9.94
C VAL A 25 -19.03 6.02 9.92
N ILE A 26 -19.88 6.96 10.35
CA ILE A 26 -19.63 8.41 10.32
C ILE A 26 -19.24 8.91 11.70
N THR A 27 -19.97 8.53 12.74
CA THR A 27 -19.88 9.17 14.05
C THR A 27 -19.22 8.32 15.12
N ASP A 28 -19.17 6.99 14.97
CA ASP A 28 -18.50 6.16 15.95
C ASP A 28 -17.00 6.41 15.94
N ARG A 29 -16.44 6.37 17.15
CA ARG A 29 -15.03 6.64 17.41
C ARG A 29 -14.34 5.42 17.97
N HIS A 30 -13.09 5.23 17.56
CA HIS A 30 -12.23 4.19 18.10
C HIS A 30 -10.82 4.74 18.28
N TRP A 31 -10.31 4.71 19.52
CA TRP A 31 -9.01 5.29 19.88
C TRP A 31 -7.87 4.82 18.96
N LEU A 32 -7.90 3.56 18.52
CA LEU A 32 -6.90 2.98 17.64
C LEU A 32 -6.81 3.68 16.28
N ALA A 33 -7.90 4.28 15.78
CA ALA A 33 -7.88 5.06 14.54
C ALA A 33 -7.01 6.33 14.68
N ARG A 34 -6.89 6.89 15.89
CA ARG A 34 -6.07 8.08 16.17
C ARG A 34 -4.65 7.72 16.59
N GLU A 35 -4.51 6.81 17.54
CA GLU A 35 -3.21 6.43 18.10
C GLU A 35 -2.34 5.72 17.07
N TYR A 36 -2.93 4.90 16.19
CA TYR A 36 -2.16 4.22 15.16
C TYR A 36 -1.57 5.20 14.12
N VAL A 37 -2.24 6.32 13.85
CA VAL A 37 -1.67 7.37 12.97
C VAL A 37 -0.45 8.02 13.62
N TRP A 38 -0.45 8.23 14.94
CA TRP A 38 0.74 8.71 15.65
C TRP A 38 1.90 7.73 15.57
N PHE A 39 1.61 6.43 15.64
CA PHE A 39 2.60 5.39 15.40
C PHE A 39 3.07 5.32 13.93
N LEU A 40 2.20 5.66 12.98
CA LEU A 40 2.50 5.63 11.54
C LEU A 40 3.55 6.67 11.12
N ILE A 41 3.56 7.86 11.74
CA ILE A 41 4.48 8.96 11.42
C ILE A 41 5.96 8.55 11.55
N PRO A 42 6.45 8.11 12.73
CA PRO A 42 7.85 7.71 12.87
C PRO A 42 8.20 6.51 11.99
N TYR A 43 7.26 5.60 11.73
CA TYR A 43 7.48 4.50 10.80
C TYR A 43 7.69 4.99 9.36
N MET A 44 6.86 5.92 8.86
CA MET A 44 6.98 6.45 7.49
C MET A 44 8.31 7.21 7.29
N ILE A 45 8.77 7.90 8.33
CA ILE A 45 10.10 8.54 8.35
C ILE A 45 11.20 7.47 8.32
N TYR A 46 11.10 6.45 9.18
CA TYR A 46 12.04 5.34 9.23
C TYR A 46 12.13 4.60 7.90
N ASP A 47 11.02 4.25 7.26
CA ASP A 47 11.02 3.48 6.02
C ASP A 47 11.63 4.29 4.86
N THR A 48 11.34 5.59 4.79
CA THR A 48 11.98 6.50 3.83
C THR A 48 13.50 6.57 4.05
N TYR A 49 13.94 6.65 5.31
CA TYR A 49 15.37 6.66 5.65
C TYR A 49 16.05 5.32 5.34
N ALA A 50 15.40 4.19 5.64
CA ALA A 50 15.90 2.86 5.31
C ALA A 50 16.05 2.67 3.79
N MET A 51 15.09 3.17 3.00
CA MET A 51 15.21 3.17 1.54
C MET A 51 16.41 3.99 1.05
N TYR A 52 16.67 5.16 1.65
CA TYR A 52 17.84 5.98 1.33
C TYR A 52 19.14 5.26 1.66
N LEU A 53 19.25 4.68 2.86
CA LEU A 53 20.42 3.91 3.28
C LEU A 53 20.69 2.71 2.35
N CYS A 54 19.65 1.99 1.92
CA CYS A 54 19.81 0.90 0.97
C CYS A 54 20.44 1.36 -0.37
N GLU A 55 20.03 2.50 -0.92
CA GLU A 55 20.68 3.03 -2.13
C GLU A 55 22.07 3.57 -1.84
N TRP A 56 22.31 4.17 -0.66
CA TRP A 56 23.62 4.64 -0.25
C TRP A 56 24.65 3.50 -0.18
N TYR A 57 24.34 2.42 0.54
CA TYR A 57 25.22 1.24 0.62
C TYR A 57 25.44 0.60 -0.75
N ARG A 58 24.41 0.57 -1.60
CA ARG A 58 24.51 -0.01 -2.95
C ARG A 58 25.35 0.86 -3.90
N ALA A 59 25.45 2.17 -3.65
CA ALA A 59 26.30 3.10 -4.38
C ALA A 59 27.74 3.18 -3.83
N GLY A 60 27.92 2.95 -2.53
CA GLY A 60 29.22 2.94 -1.85
C GLY A 60 30.18 1.86 -2.36
N ASP A 61 29.64 0.78 -2.92
CA ASP A 61 30.41 -0.30 -3.56
C ASP A 61 30.91 0.07 -4.98
N GLN A 62 30.49 1.22 -5.56
CA GLN A 62 30.77 1.56 -6.97
C GLN A 62 31.41 2.94 -7.26
N SER A 63 31.50 3.93 -6.35
CA SER A 63 32.41 5.09 -6.57
C SER A 63 32.49 6.09 -5.41
N SER A 64 33.66 6.73 -5.29
CA SER A 64 33.98 7.88 -4.44
C SER A 64 33.35 9.22 -4.91
N LYS A 65 32.05 9.26 -5.25
CA LYS A 65 31.40 10.47 -5.80
C LYS A 65 30.25 11.00 -4.93
N HIS A 66 30.46 12.23 -4.46
CA HIS A 66 29.56 13.25 -3.90
C HIS A 66 28.14 12.83 -3.48
N SER A 67 27.84 13.00 -2.18
CA SER A 67 26.54 12.72 -1.53
C SER A 67 25.31 13.22 -2.31
N LEU A 68 25.42 14.39 -2.96
CA LEU A 68 24.32 14.99 -3.73
C LEU A 68 23.91 14.17 -4.96
N THR A 69 24.86 13.51 -5.63
CA THR A 69 24.59 12.67 -6.81
C THR A 69 23.86 11.38 -6.40
N ILE A 70 24.26 10.79 -5.27
CA ILE A 70 23.59 9.61 -4.70
C ILE A 70 22.15 9.96 -4.32
N PHE A 71 21.94 11.11 -3.68
CA PHE A 71 20.61 11.58 -3.33
C PHE A 71 19.72 11.84 -4.55
N ARG A 72 20.23 12.51 -5.59
CA ARG A 72 19.49 12.72 -6.85
C ARG A 72 19.13 11.40 -7.54
N ASN A 73 20.04 10.45 -7.54
CA ASN A 73 19.79 9.10 -8.07
C ASN A 73 18.74 8.35 -7.26
N PHE A 74 18.78 8.46 -5.93
CA PHE A 74 17.78 7.89 -5.02
C PHE A 74 16.38 8.44 -5.33
N LEU A 75 16.23 9.77 -5.46
CA LEU A 75 14.95 10.41 -5.80
C LEU A 75 14.44 9.96 -7.16
N SER A 76 15.31 9.90 -8.17
CA SER A 76 14.90 9.53 -9.53
C SER A 76 14.46 8.07 -9.61
N LYS A 77 15.22 7.14 -9.02
CA LYS A 77 14.94 5.70 -9.04
C LYS A 77 13.72 5.31 -8.20
N ASN A 78 13.52 5.97 -7.05
CA ASN A 78 12.45 5.62 -6.10
C ASN A 78 11.31 6.64 -6.07
N ARG A 79 11.19 7.49 -7.11
CA ARG A 79 10.23 8.60 -7.19
C ARG A 79 8.83 8.22 -6.73
N LEU A 80 8.30 7.09 -7.22
CA LEU A 80 6.95 6.64 -6.93
C LEU A 80 6.70 6.36 -5.44
N MET A 81 7.63 5.67 -4.78
CA MET A 81 7.53 5.33 -3.36
C MET A 81 7.81 6.53 -2.47
N ILE A 82 8.76 7.39 -2.84
CA ILE A 82 9.06 8.63 -2.10
C ILE A 82 7.87 9.58 -2.17
N THR A 83 7.31 9.82 -3.36
CA THR A 83 6.11 10.65 -3.51
C THR A 83 4.95 10.10 -2.69
N HIS A 84 4.79 8.78 -2.62
CA HIS A 84 3.78 8.14 -1.77
C HIS A 84 3.99 8.42 -0.28
N HIS A 85 5.20 8.22 0.26
CA HIS A 85 5.48 8.51 1.67
C HIS A 85 5.34 10.00 2.01
N VAL A 86 5.81 10.89 1.14
CA VAL A 86 5.67 12.35 1.31
C VAL A 86 4.18 12.73 1.30
N PHE A 87 3.39 12.16 0.40
CA PHE A 87 1.94 12.40 0.36
C PHE A 87 1.25 11.89 1.62
N ILE A 88 1.60 10.71 2.12
CA ILE A 88 1.06 10.20 3.40
C ILE A 88 1.38 11.17 4.54
N LEU A 89 2.64 11.57 4.68
CA LEU A 89 3.11 12.40 5.79
C LEU A 89 2.57 13.83 5.74
N LEU A 90 2.55 14.46 4.57
CA LEU A 90 2.20 15.87 4.43
C LEU A 90 0.72 16.12 4.17
N VAL A 91 -0.01 15.12 3.67
CA VAL A 91 -1.43 15.28 3.28
C VAL A 91 -2.32 14.36 4.12
N LEU A 92 -2.10 13.05 4.07
CA LEU A 92 -3.04 12.10 4.70
C LEU A 92 -3.00 12.14 6.23
N VAL A 93 -1.81 12.26 6.83
CA VAL A 93 -1.67 12.35 8.29
C VAL A 93 -2.35 13.62 8.85
N PRO A 94 -2.10 14.84 8.33
CA PRO A 94 -2.83 16.03 8.79
C PRO A 94 -4.33 15.95 8.57
N ILE A 95 -4.78 15.34 7.46
CA ILE A 95 -6.20 15.12 7.20
C ILE A 95 -6.80 14.21 8.29
N ALA A 96 -6.17 13.06 8.56
CA ALA A 96 -6.67 12.08 9.52
C ALA A 96 -6.67 12.61 10.97
N GLN A 97 -5.69 13.45 11.34
CA GLN A 97 -5.53 13.95 12.71
C GLN A 97 -6.27 15.26 13.00
N LYS A 98 -6.32 16.20 12.05
CA LYS A 98 -6.81 17.56 12.31
C LYS A 98 -8.02 17.93 11.47
N LEU A 99 -7.97 17.71 10.16
CA LEU A 99 -9.02 18.22 9.25
C LEU A 99 -10.30 17.40 9.32
N ARG A 100 -10.20 16.11 9.62
CA ARG A 100 -11.33 15.20 9.80
C ARG A 100 -12.11 15.44 11.11
N GLY A 101 -11.48 16.08 12.10
CA GLY A 101 -12.04 16.20 13.45
C GLY A 101 -12.22 14.82 14.08
N GLU A 102 -13.42 14.56 14.60
CA GLU A 102 -13.75 13.33 15.35
C GLU A 102 -14.65 12.34 14.58
N LEU A 103 -14.77 12.50 13.26
CA LEU A 103 -15.66 11.71 12.42
C LEU A 103 -14.90 10.68 11.57
N GLY A 104 -15.57 9.61 11.15
CA GLY A 104 -15.10 8.70 10.11
C GLY A 104 -13.94 7.79 10.52
N ASP A 105 -13.89 7.35 11.78
CA ASP A 105 -12.90 6.37 12.25
C ASP A 105 -12.99 5.04 11.51
N PHE A 106 -14.20 4.61 11.17
CA PHE A 106 -14.43 3.46 10.30
C PHE A 106 -13.65 3.55 8.98
N PHE A 107 -13.67 4.71 8.31
CA PHE A 107 -12.99 4.91 7.02
C PHE A 107 -11.47 4.93 7.16
N VAL A 108 -10.94 5.50 8.24
CA VAL A 108 -9.50 5.41 8.55
C VAL A 108 -9.08 3.96 8.81
N GLY A 109 -9.91 3.20 9.55
CA GLY A 109 -9.73 1.76 9.73
C GLY A 109 -9.69 1.01 8.40
N CYS A 110 -10.61 1.32 7.48
CA CYS A 110 -10.60 0.80 6.11
C CYS A 110 -9.26 1.07 5.42
N ILE A 111 -8.78 2.31 5.44
CA ILE A 111 -7.50 2.70 4.81
C ILE A 111 -6.32 1.91 5.39
N PHE A 112 -6.29 1.60 6.69
CA PHE A 112 -5.22 0.78 7.26
C PHE A 112 -5.18 -0.65 6.73
N THR A 113 -6.32 -1.23 6.34
CA THR A 113 -6.34 -2.59 5.76
C THR A 113 -5.67 -2.67 4.39
N ALA A 114 -5.44 -1.53 3.72
CA ALA A 114 -4.69 -1.45 2.46
C ALA A 114 -3.25 -1.98 2.59
N GLU A 115 -2.67 -1.92 3.79
CA GLU A 115 -1.31 -2.39 4.06
C GLU A 115 -1.17 -3.91 4.00
N LEU A 116 -2.26 -4.69 4.04
CA LEU A 116 -2.20 -6.15 3.97
C LEU A 116 -1.51 -6.67 2.69
N SER A 117 -1.52 -5.88 1.62
CA SER A 117 -0.84 -6.23 0.36
C SER A 117 0.69 -6.03 0.40
N THR A 118 1.20 -5.19 1.30
CA THR A 118 2.62 -4.79 1.41
C THR A 118 3.58 -5.96 1.69
N PRO A 119 3.26 -6.95 2.56
CA PRO A 119 4.08 -8.14 2.76
C PRO A 119 4.27 -8.97 1.48
N PHE A 120 3.23 -9.14 0.66
CA PHE A 120 3.27 -9.94 -0.57
C PHE A 120 4.08 -9.24 -1.68
N VAL A 121 3.92 -7.92 -1.81
CA VAL A 121 4.75 -7.09 -2.71
C VAL A 121 6.23 -7.18 -2.33
N SER A 122 6.52 -7.11 -1.03
CA SER A 122 7.89 -7.18 -0.50
C SER A 122 8.52 -8.56 -0.68
N LEU A 123 7.75 -9.63 -0.42
CA LEU A 123 8.18 -11.01 -0.63
C LEU A 123 8.52 -11.28 -2.10
N GLY A 124 7.76 -10.71 -3.03
CA GLY A 124 8.04 -10.83 -4.47
C GLY A 124 9.42 -10.31 -4.88
N ARG A 125 9.93 -9.25 -4.22
CA ARG A 125 11.30 -8.74 -4.48
C ARG A 125 12.38 -9.66 -3.91
N ILE A 126 12.12 -10.29 -2.76
CA ILE A 126 13.05 -11.24 -2.14
C ILE A 126 13.15 -12.50 -3.01
N LEU A 127 12.00 -13.02 -3.47
CA LEU A 127 11.96 -14.21 -4.31
C LEU A 127 12.70 -14.03 -5.64
N ILE A 128 12.61 -12.85 -6.28
CA ILE A 128 13.38 -12.55 -7.50
C ILE A 128 14.88 -12.55 -7.21
N GLN A 129 15.29 -11.90 -6.11
CA GLN A 129 16.70 -11.81 -5.73
C GLN A 129 17.29 -13.18 -5.36
N ALA A 130 16.50 -14.05 -4.72
CA ALA A 130 16.89 -15.42 -4.40
C ALA A 130 16.91 -16.34 -5.64
N CYS A 131 15.97 -16.19 -6.57
CA CYS A 131 15.89 -17.00 -7.79
C CYS A 131 17.10 -16.77 -8.72
N MET A 132 17.60 -15.54 -8.81
CA MET A 132 18.84 -15.22 -9.56
C MET A 132 20.11 -15.80 -8.92
N GLY A 133 20.04 -16.33 -7.68
CA GLY A 133 21.17 -16.85 -6.91
C GLY A 133 21.36 -18.38 -6.94
N GLY A 134 20.62 -19.13 -7.77
CA GLY A 134 20.97 -20.53 -8.08
C GLY A 134 20.00 -21.64 -7.63
N LEU A 135 18.76 -21.34 -7.23
CA LEU A 135 17.78 -22.35 -6.77
C LEU A 135 16.50 -22.29 -7.63
N GLN A 136 16.55 -22.90 -8.82
CA GLN A 136 15.73 -22.48 -9.96
C GLN A 136 14.30 -23.07 -10.01
N GLN A 137 14.00 -24.21 -9.38
CA GLN A 137 12.74 -24.95 -9.67
C GLN A 137 11.63 -24.76 -8.62
N GLN A 138 11.91 -24.87 -7.30
CA GLN A 138 10.90 -24.61 -6.26
C GLN A 138 10.53 -23.11 -6.13
N HIS A 139 11.48 -22.21 -6.40
CA HIS A 139 11.24 -20.77 -6.35
C HIS A 139 10.33 -20.28 -7.48
N SER A 140 10.22 -21.00 -8.60
CA SER A 140 9.31 -20.65 -9.71
C SER A 140 7.84 -20.77 -9.31
N LEU A 141 7.47 -21.83 -8.59
CA LEU A 141 6.09 -22.01 -8.09
C LEU A 141 5.76 -20.99 -6.99
N LEU A 142 6.64 -20.83 -6.00
CA LEU A 142 6.47 -19.84 -4.93
C LEU A 142 6.38 -18.42 -5.48
N TYR A 143 7.15 -18.10 -6.52
CA TYR A 143 7.09 -16.82 -7.20
C TYR A 143 5.77 -16.59 -7.94
N LYS A 144 5.23 -17.60 -8.64
CA LYS A 144 3.90 -17.53 -9.27
C LYS A 144 2.79 -17.38 -8.23
N VAL A 145 2.81 -18.18 -7.17
CA VAL A 145 1.83 -18.12 -6.07
C VAL A 145 1.88 -16.75 -5.39
N ASN A 146 3.07 -16.23 -5.06
CA ASN A 146 3.21 -14.90 -4.49
C ASN A 146 2.72 -13.81 -5.47
N GLY A 147 2.93 -13.97 -6.77
CA GLY A 147 2.39 -13.08 -7.80
C GLY A 147 0.87 -13.01 -7.75
N ILE A 148 0.19 -14.16 -7.72
CA ILE A 148 -1.27 -14.25 -7.59
C ILE A 148 -1.73 -13.63 -6.26
N LEU A 149 -1.10 -14.00 -5.13
CA LEU A 149 -1.42 -13.44 -3.82
C LEU A 149 -1.26 -11.92 -3.79
N THR A 150 -0.20 -11.39 -4.40
CA THR A 150 0.02 -9.94 -4.51
C THR A 150 -1.11 -9.27 -5.29
N LEU A 151 -1.48 -9.81 -6.45
CA LEU A 151 -2.56 -9.24 -7.27
C LEU A 151 -3.90 -9.28 -6.55
N THR A 152 -4.26 -10.42 -5.98
CA THR A 152 -5.53 -10.62 -5.28
C THR A 152 -5.63 -9.71 -4.06
N THR A 153 -4.61 -9.68 -3.21
CA THR A 153 -4.61 -8.84 -2.00
C THR A 153 -4.58 -7.36 -2.34
N PHE A 154 -3.83 -6.94 -3.36
CA PHE A 154 -3.82 -5.54 -3.81
C PHE A 154 -5.20 -5.13 -4.34
N PHE A 155 -5.83 -5.97 -5.17
CA PHE A 155 -7.16 -5.68 -5.69
C PHE A 155 -8.21 -5.59 -4.57
N MET A 156 -8.26 -6.58 -3.68
CA MET A 156 -9.25 -6.64 -2.61
C MET A 156 -9.06 -5.52 -1.57
N CYS A 157 -7.83 -5.34 -1.08
CA CYS A 157 -7.56 -4.44 0.04
C CYS A 157 -7.31 -2.99 -0.38
N ARG A 158 -7.02 -2.72 -1.66
CA ARG A 158 -6.72 -1.35 -2.13
C ARG A 158 -7.69 -0.83 -3.18
N ILE A 159 -8.23 -1.68 -4.05
CA ILE A 159 -9.15 -1.23 -5.11
C ILE A 159 -10.60 -1.37 -4.64
N LEU A 160 -11.01 -2.58 -4.22
CA LEU A 160 -12.37 -2.85 -3.75
C LEU A 160 -12.68 -2.21 -2.39
N LEU A 161 -11.66 -1.75 -1.66
CA LEU A 161 -11.82 -0.98 -0.44
C LEU A 161 -12.68 0.27 -0.64
N PHE A 162 -12.52 0.98 -1.76
CA PHE A 162 -13.28 2.21 -2.01
C PHE A 162 -14.77 1.90 -2.25
N PRO A 163 -15.16 1.00 -3.17
CA PRO A 163 -16.54 0.53 -3.26
C PRO A 163 -17.11 0.04 -1.92
N PHE A 164 -16.31 -0.66 -1.10
CA PHE A 164 -16.73 -1.12 0.22
C PHE A 164 -17.04 0.03 1.19
N MET A 165 -16.23 1.10 1.20
CA MET A 165 -16.49 2.30 2.00
C MET A 165 -17.81 2.97 1.59
N TYR A 166 -18.04 3.13 0.27
CA TYR A 166 -19.29 3.71 -0.24
C TYR A 166 -20.50 2.81 0.06
N TRP A 167 -20.33 1.50 -0.04
CA TRP A 167 -21.38 0.53 0.27
C TRP A 167 -21.77 0.56 1.75
N SER A 168 -20.78 0.59 2.65
CA SER A 168 -21.01 0.65 4.10
C SER A 168 -21.77 1.93 4.50
N TYR A 169 -21.37 3.07 3.96
CA TYR A 169 -22.11 4.33 4.12
C TYR A 169 -23.53 4.25 3.54
N GLY A 170 -23.65 3.76 2.29
CA GLY A 170 -24.94 3.65 1.62
C GLY A 170 -25.91 2.76 2.39
N ARG A 171 -25.44 1.64 2.93
CA ARG A 171 -26.25 0.73 3.75
C ARG A 171 -26.78 1.41 5.01
N GLN A 172 -25.96 2.22 5.69
CA GLN A 172 -26.40 2.98 6.87
C GLN A 172 -27.45 4.04 6.52
N GLN A 173 -27.32 4.70 5.37
CA GLN A 173 -28.23 5.75 4.91
C GLN A 173 -29.42 5.22 4.10
N GLY A 174 -29.56 3.91 3.90
CA GLY A 174 -30.60 3.31 3.05
C GLY A 174 -30.46 3.65 1.55
N LEU A 175 -29.25 3.97 1.09
CA LEU A 175 -28.95 4.36 -0.29
C LEU A 175 -28.32 3.20 -1.08
N SER A 176 -28.68 3.11 -2.37
CA SER A 176 -27.95 2.28 -3.33
C SER A 176 -26.53 2.82 -3.57
N LEU A 177 -25.55 1.93 -3.81
CA LEU A 177 -24.14 2.29 -4.03
C LEU A 177 -23.92 3.43 -5.04
N LEU A 178 -24.65 3.42 -6.16
CA LEU A 178 -24.53 4.41 -7.23
C LEU A 178 -25.02 5.82 -6.84
N ARG A 179 -25.86 5.93 -5.81
CA ARG A 179 -26.39 7.21 -5.32
C ARG A 179 -25.49 7.86 -4.27
N VAL A 180 -24.64 7.07 -3.61
CA VAL A 180 -23.75 7.53 -2.53
C VAL A 180 -22.83 8.69 -2.97
N PRO A 181 -22.17 8.66 -4.16
CA PRO A 181 -21.32 9.77 -4.60
C PRO A 181 -22.06 11.11 -4.72
N PHE A 182 -23.36 11.09 -4.97
CA PHE A 182 -24.17 12.31 -5.10
C PHE A 182 -24.71 12.81 -3.76
N HIS A 183 -24.65 11.99 -2.71
CA HIS A 183 -25.14 12.34 -1.38
C HIS A 183 -24.03 12.80 -0.44
N ILE A 184 -22.84 12.21 -0.55
CA ILE A 184 -21.70 12.63 0.27
C ILE A 184 -21.15 13.98 -0.21
N PRO A 185 -20.53 14.78 0.68
CA PRO A 185 -19.90 16.03 0.28
C PRO A 185 -18.88 15.84 -0.84
N PHE A 186 -18.84 16.79 -1.79
CA PHE A 186 -17.97 16.70 -2.96
C PHE A 186 -16.49 16.48 -2.60
N HIS A 187 -16.01 17.11 -1.53
CA HIS A 187 -14.62 16.96 -1.07
C HIS A 187 -14.29 15.51 -0.66
N CYS A 188 -15.24 14.72 -0.16
CA CYS A 188 -15.03 13.31 0.16
C CYS A 188 -14.78 12.48 -1.11
N ASN A 189 -15.55 12.73 -2.17
CA ASN A 189 -15.33 12.09 -3.47
C ASN A 189 -13.97 12.45 -4.06
N VAL A 190 -13.59 13.73 -3.98
CA VAL A 190 -12.28 14.21 -4.44
C VAL A 190 -11.15 13.53 -3.65
N ALA A 191 -11.26 13.47 -2.32
CA ALA A 191 -10.27 12.81 -1.47
C ALA A 191 -10.14 11.31 -1.82
N ASN A 192 -11.26 10.60 -1.99
CA ASN A 192 -11.27 9.20 -2.40
C ASN A 192 -10.65 9.00 -3.80
N ALA A 193 -10.93 9.90 -4.74
CA ALA A 193 -10.33 9.86 -6.08
C ALA A 193 -8.80 10.03 -6.01
N PHE A 194 -8.29 10.97 -5.21
CA PHE A 194 -6.86 11.15 -4.99
C PHE A 194 -6.21 9.94 -4.31
N LEU A 195 -6.93 9.26 -3.42
CA LEU A 195 -6.43 8.06 -2.74
C LEU A 195 -6.40 6.83 -3.67
N ILE A 196 -7.41 6.62 -4.50
CA ILE A 196 -7.51 5.43 -5.38
C ILE A 196 -6.66 5.56 -6.65
N ALA A 197 -6.50 6.77 -7.21
CA ALA A 197 -5.74 6.99 -8.44
C ALA A 197 -4.32 6.37 -8.45
N PRO A 198 -3.46 6.58 -7.43
CA PRO A 198 -2.16 5.93 -7.38
C PRO A 198 -2.27 4.41 -7.22
N GLN A 199 -3.30 3.89 -6.55
CA GLN A 199 -3.51 2.44 -6.38
C GLN A 199 -3.85 1.78 -7.72
N ILE A 200 -4.73 2.39 -8.53
CA ILE A 200 -5.05 1.90 -9.88
C ILE A 200 -3.80 1.89 -10.75
N TYR A 201 -3.01 2.96 -10.70
CA TYR A 201 -1.75 3.04 -11.43
C TYR A 201 -0.80 1.90 -11.02
N TRP A 202 -0.59 1.67 -9.72
CA TRP A 202 0.27 0.58 -9.22
C TRP A 202 -0.26 -0.80 -9.60
N PHE A 203 -1.57 -1.01 -9.48
CA PHE A 203 -2.20 -2.26 -9.88
C PHE A 203 -1.97 -2.53 -11.38
N SER A 204 -2.08 -1.52 -12.23
CA SER A 204 -1.78 -1.66 -13.67
C SER A 204 -0.33 -2.08 -13.93
N LEU A 205 0.63 -1.57 -13.15
CA LEU A 205 2.04 -1.95 -13.25
C LEU A 205 2.27 -3.39 -12.77
N LEU A 206 1.59 -3.81 -11.70
CA LEU A 206 1.64 -5.18 -11.19
C LEU A 206 1.04 -6.17 -12.20
N CYS A 207 -0.11 -5.85 -12.80
CA CYS A 207 -0.72 -6.66 -13.86
C CYS A 207 0.19 -6.77 -15.08
N LYS A 208 0.81 -5.67 -15.54
CA LYS A 208 1.79 -5.69 -16.63
C LYS A 208 3.00 -6.57 -16.31
N LYS A 209 3.49 -6.52 -15.08
CA LYS A 209 4.60 -7.38 -14.62
C LYS A 209 4.20 -8.86 -14.57
N ALA A 210 2.98 -9.15 -14.12
CA ALA A 210 2.45 -10.50 -14.07
C ALA A 210 2.21 -11.08 -15.47
N ALA A 211 1.63 -10.32 -16.40
CA ALA A 211 1.42 -10.76 -17.79
C ALA A 211 2.73 -11.23 -18.43
N ARG A 212 3.80 -10.43 -18.33
CA ARG A 212 5.14 -10.80 -18.82
C ARG A 212 5.71 -12.06 -18.18
N LEU A 213 5.31 -12.39 -16.95
CA LEU A 213 5.76 -13.59 -16.26
C LEU A 213 5.02 -14.85 -16.76
N PHE A 214 3.76 -14.71 -17.14
CA PHE A 214 2.94 -15.82 -17.63
C PHE A 214 3.09 -16.05 -19.14
N ASP A 215 3.51 -15.03 -19.90
CA ASP A 215 3.75 -15.11 -21.36
C ASP A 215 5.08 -15.78 -21.74
N VAL A 216 5.97 -16.10 -20.79
CA VAL A 216 7.21 -16.83 -21.10
C VAL A 216 6.86 -18.28 -21.45
N PRO A 217 7.07 -18.76 -22.69
CA PRO A 217 6.80 -20.13 -23.06
C PRO A 217 7.66 -21.07 -22.19
N PRO A 218 7.14 -22.24 -21.76
CA PRO A 218 8.00 -23.24 -21.15
C PRO A 218 9.11 -23.57 -22.16
N ALA A 219 10.37 -23.42 -21.73
CA ALA A 219 11.51 -23.84 -22.53
C ALA A 219 11.26 -25.26 -23.01
N LYS A 220 11.33 -25.46 -24.33
CA LYS A 220 11.27 -26.79 -24.96
C LYS A 220 12.21 -27.69 -24.16
N LYS A 221 11.68 -28.77 -23.60
CA LYS A 221 12.51 -29.92 -23.23
C LYS A 221 13.08 -30.42 -24.55
N ASP A 222 14.34 -30.09 -24.83
CA ASP A 222 15.09 -30.72 -25.90
C ASP A 222 15.03 -32.23 -25.65
N SER A 223 14.43 -32.93 -26.62
CA SER A 223 14.23 -34.37 -26.66
C SER A 223 15.44 -35.04 -27.28
#